data_AF-A0A9E2MZ56-F1
#
_entry.id   AF-A0A9E2MZ56-F1
#
_cell.length_a   1.000
_cell.length_b   1.000
_cell.length_c   1.000
_cell.angle_alpha   90.00
_cell.angle_beta   90.00
_cell.angle_gamma   90.00
#
_symmetry.space_group_name_H-M   'P 1'
#
loop_
_entity.id
_entity.type
_entity.pdbx_description
1 polymer ?
#
loop_
_entity_poly.entity_id
_entity_poly.type
_entity_poly.pdbx_seq_one_letter_code
_entity_poly.pdbx_strand_id
1 'polypeptide(L)'
;MTNLKKLLGFAVLVGALGIAGCSGVSEEQIAQLDALRAEVNSLEKEVDQLKAEKTKLEREIAERNVKLKDCENMKAETKKNLEKMMGN
;
A
#
# COMPACT_ATOMS: atom_id res chain seq x y z
N MET A 1 5.67 23.71 7.79
CA MET A 1 7.16 23.85 7.71
C MET A 1 7.84 22.77 6.86
N THR A 2 7.23 21.60 6.64
CA THR A 2 7.80 20.51 5.81
C THR A 2 7.97 20.90 4.33
N ASN A 3 6.98 21.58 3.74
CA ASN A 3 7.05 21.98 2.32
C ASN A 3 8.04 23.12 2.05
N LEU A 4 8.27 24.00 3.03
CA LEU A 4 9.25 25.08 2.92
C LEU A 4 10.70 24.58 3.01
N LYS A 5 10.95 23.56 3.85
CA LYS A 5 12.26 22.87 3.91
C LYS A 5 12.55 22.12 2.60
N LYS A 6 11.54 21.50 1.98
CA LYS A 6 11.65 20.87 0.65
C LYS A 6 11.94 21.89 -0.45
N LEU A 7 11.31 23.07 -0.41
CA LEU A 7 11.52 24.13 -1.39
C LEU A 7 12.90 24.79 -1.26
N LEU A 8 13.37 25.02 -0.03
CA LEU A 8 14.72 25.53 0.25
C LEU A 8 15.81 24.56 -0.21
N GLY A 9 15.62 23.25 0.02
CA GLY A 9 16.55 22.23 -0.49
C GLY A 9 16.66 22.22 -2.02
N PHE A 10 15.53 22.42 -2.72
CA PHE A 10 15.50 22.49 -4.18
C PHE A 10 16.12 23.79 -4.72
N ALA A 11 15.87 24.93 -4.05
CA ALA A 11 16.40 26.23 -4.45
C ALA A 11 17.94 26.33 -4.29
N VAL A 12 18.52 25.70 -3.27
CA VAL A 12 19.98 25.64 -3.07
C VAL A 12 20.65 24.79 -4.17
N LEU A 13 20.01 23.69 -4.58
CA LEU A 13 20.52 22.82 -5.65
C LEU A 13 20.54 23.52 -7.01
N VAL A 14 19.49 24.28 -7.34
CA VAL A 14 19.40 25.04 -8.60
C VAL A 14 20.25 26.31 -8.57
N GLY A 15 20.36 26.97 -7.41
CA GLY A 15 21.18 28.17 -7.23
C GLY A 15 22.70 27.92 -7.34
N ALA A 16 23.17 26.75 -6.90
CA ALA A 16 24.58 26.36 -7.03
C ALA A 16 25.00 26.06 -8.48
N LEU A 17 24.05 25.66 -9.35
CA LEU A 17 24.29 25.40 -10.77
C LEU A 17 24.37 26.67 -11.64
N GLY A 18 23.99 27.83 -11.10
CA GLY A 18 23.92 29.09 -11.86
C GLY A 18 25.21 29.91 -11.89
N ILE A 19 26.19 29.64 -11.01
CA ILE A 19 27.42 30.47 -10.86
C ILE A 19 28.70 29.67 -11.13
N ALA A 20 28.64 28.33 -11.18
CA ALA A 20 29.72 27.47 -11.65
C ALA A 20 29.24 26.71 -12.88
N GLY A 21 29.90 26.93 -14.02
CA GLY A 21 29.63 26.18 -15.24
C GLY A 21 29.76 24.67 -15.06
N CYS A 22 29.16 23.92 -15.98
CA CYS A 22 29.24 22.47 -16.12
C CYS A 22 30.64 21.89 -15.83
N SER A 23 30.91 21.42 -14.61
CA SER A 23 32.01 20.50 -14.34
C SER A 23 31.78 19.73 -13.04
N GLY A 24 31.18 18.55 -13.16
CA GLY A 24 31.19 17.50 -12.15
C GLY A 24 29.98 17.50 -11.21
N VAL A 25 29.21 16.42 -11.25
CA VAL A 25 28.36 16.02 -10.12
C VAL A 25 29.29 15.74 -8.94
N SER A 26 29.03 16.31 -7.76
CA SER A 26 29.86 16.01 -6.59
C SER A 26 29.62 14.56 -6.13
N GLU A 27 30.64 13.93 -5.55
CA GLU A 27 30.48 12.56 -4.98
C GLU A 27 29.33 12.49 -3.97
N GLU A 28 29.10 13.57 -3.23
CA GLU A 28 27.97 13.69 -2.31
C GLU A 28 26.61 13.66 -3.03
N GLN A 29 26.48 14.32 -4.16
CA GLN A 29 25.25 14.29 -4.98
C GLN A 29 25.01 12.91 -5.58
N ILE A 30 26.06 12.18 -5.98
CA ILE A 30 25.96 10.79 -6.45
C ILE A 30 25.50 9.87 -5.31
N ALA A 31 26.11 10.01 -4.12
CA ALA A 31 25.72 9.23 -2.95
C ALA A 31 24.26 9.48 -2.53
N GLN A 32 23.80 10.74 -2.57
CA GLN A 32 22.41 11.08 -2.30
C GLN A 32 21.46 10.49 -3.36
N LEU A 33 21.85 10.51 -4.64
CA LEU A 33 21.07 9.91 -5.72
C LEU A 33 20.96 8.39 -5.57
N ASP A 34 22.04 7.71 -5.21
CA ASP A 34 22.04 6.26 -5.01
C ASP A 34 21.25 5.85 -3.77
N ALA A 35 21.33 6.63 -2.69
CA ALA A 35 20.47 6.45 -1.51
C ALA A 35 18.98 6.60 -1.88
N LEU A 36 18.64 7.62 -2.66
CA LEU A 36 17.25 7.85 -3.10
C LEU A 36 16.76 6.72 -4.02
N ARG A 37 17.61 6.22 -4.92
CA ARG A 37 17.29 5.04 -5.75
C ARG A 37 17.05 3.80 -4.89
N ALA A 38 17.86 3.58 -3.86
CA ALA A 38 17.69 2.47 -2.93
C ALA A 38 16.37 2.60 -2.16
N GLU A 39 16.01 3.80 -1.71
CA GLU A 39 14.73 4.07 -1.05
C GLU A 39 13.54 3.81 -1.99
N VAL A 40 13.57 4.32 -3.22
CA VAL A 40 12.52 4.05 -4.23
C VAL A 40 12.37 2.55 -4.48
N ASN A 41 13.46 1.84 -4.70
CA ASN A 41 13.44 0.38 -4.91
C ASN A 41 12.87 -0.37 -3.70
N SER A 42 13.13 0.12 -2.48
CA SER A 42 12.56 -0.46 -1.26
C SER A 42 11.06 -0.21 -1.17
N LEU A 43 10.63 1.02 -1.43
CA LEU A 43 9.22 1.41 -1.42
C LEU A 43 8.41 0.69 -2.49
N GLU A 44 8.96 0.51 -3.69
CA GLU A 44 8.31 -0.26 -4.76
C GLU A 44 8.07 -1.71 -4.34
N LYS A 45 9.05 -2.37 -3.70
CA LYS A 45 8.89 -3.72 -3.16
C LYS A 45 7.83 -3.78 -2.07
N GLU A 46 7.81 -2.82 -1.15
CA GLU A 46 6.81 -2.74 -0.08
C GLU A 46 5.41 -2.54 -0.66
N VAL A 47 5.25 -1.68 -1.67
CA VAL A 47 3.99 -1.47 -2.38
C VAL A 47 3.50 -2.77 -3.02
N ASP A 48 4.38 -3.52 -3.68
CA ASP A 48 3.98 -4.77 -4.34
C ASP A 48 3.65 -5.88 -3.33
N GLN A 49 4.34 -5.93 -2.19
CA GLN A 49 3.99 -6.80 -1.07
C GLN A 49 2.61 -6.44 -0.49
N LEU A 50 2.34 -5.16 -0.25
CA LEU A 50 1.06 -4.68 0.28
C LEU A 50 -0.09 -4.94 -0.70
N LYS A 51 0.14 -4.79 -2.02
CA LYS A 51 -0.86 -5.17 -3.03
C LYS A 51 -1.18 -6.66 -2.98
N ALA A 52 -0.16 -7.52 -2.88
CA ALA A 52 -0.35 -8.97 -2.80
C ALA A 52 -1.12 -9.36 -1.52
N GLU A 53 -0.76 -8.75 -0.38
CA GLU A 53 -1.46 -8.97 0.89
C GLU A 53 -2.92 -8.49 0.81
N LYS A 54 -3.18 -7.32 0.22
CA LYS A 54 -4.53 -6.82 -0.01
C LYS A 54 -5.37 -7.79 -0.83
N THR A 55 -4.86 -8.28 -1.96
CA THR A 55 -5.58 -9.25 -2.80
C THR A 55 -5.87 -10.55 -2.05
N LYS A 56 -4.91 -11.02 -1.23
CA LYS A 56 -5.11 -12.19 -0.37
C LYS A 56 -6.25 -11.94 0.64
N LEU A 57 -6.24 -10.81 1.34
CA LEU A 57 -7.26 -10.45 2.32
C LEU A 57 -8.64 -10.28 1.67
N GLU A 58 -8.74 -9.65 0.49
CA GLU A 58 -10.00 -9.52 -0.25
C GLU A 58 -10.59 -10.89 -0.62
N ARG A 59 -9.73 -11.83 -1.03
CA ARG A 59 -10.15 -13.21 -1.29
C ARG A 59 -10.63 -13.91 -0.02
N GLU A 60 -9.91 -13.79 1.08
CA GLU A 60 -10.31 -14.38 2.36
C GLU A 60 -11.66 -13.82 2.83
N ILE A 61 -11.89 -12.51 2.70
CA ILE A 61 -13.18 -11.88 3.01
C ILE A 61 -14.30 -12.47 2.16
N ALA A 62 -14.08 -12.60 0.83
CA ALA A 62 -15.07 -13.19 -0.06
C ALA A 62 -15.41 -14.64 0.33
N GLU A 63 -14.41 -15.47 0.62
CA GLU A 63 -14.59 -16.85 1.08
C GLU A 63 -15.35 -16.93 2.41
N ARG A 64 -15.07 -16.01 3.35
CA ARG A 64 -15.77 -15.93 4.65
C ARG A 64 -17.22 -15.51 4.49
N ASN A 65 -17.50 -14.56 3.61
CA ASN A 65 -18.87 -14.11 3.33
C ASN A 65 -19.72 -15.21 2.71
N VAL A 66 -19.15 -16.04 1.82
CA VAL A 66 -19.84 -17.21 1.27
C VAL A 66 -20.20 -18.19 2.40
N LYS A 67 -19.23 -18.54 3.26
CA LYS A 67 -19.46 -19.44 4.39
C LYS A 67 -20.49 -18.90 5.38
N LEU A 68 -20.50 -17.59 5.62
CA LEU A 68 -21.47 -16.94 6.50
C LEU A 68 -22.88 -17.06 5.92
N LYS A 69 -23.05 -16.76 4.63
CA LYS A 69 -24.33 -16.91 3.93
C LYS A 69 -24.83 -18.37 3.94
N ASP A 70 -23.93 -19.33 3.73
CA ASP A 70 -24.28 -20.75 3.79
C ASP A 70 -24.73 -21.15 5.21
N CYS A 71 -24.06 -20.67 6.25
CA CYS A 71 -24.45 -20.89 7.64
C CYS A 71 -25.83 -20.28 7.96
N GLU A 72 -26.09 -19.07 7.47
CA GLU A 72 -27.41 -18.42 7.61
C GLU A 72 -28.51 -19.20 6.91
N ASN A 73 -28.26 -19.69 5.69
CA ASN A 73 -29.18 -20.53 4.94
C ASN A 73 -29.47 -21.84 5.69
N MET A 74 -28.44 -22.54 6.15
CA MET A 74 -28.57 -23.77 6.93
C MET A 74 -29.35 -23.53 8.22
N LYS A 75 -29.10 -22.41 8.91
CA LYS A 75 -29.84 -22.02 10.13
C LYS A 75 -31.31 -21.77 9.82
N ALA A 76 -31.61 -21.06 8.74
CA ALA A 76 -32.98 -20.78 8.31
C ALA A 76 -33.73 -22.07 7.92
N GLU A 77 -33.08 -22.96 7.16
CA GLU A 77 -33.64 -24.25 6.79
C GLU A 77 -33.87 -25.14 8.01
N THR A 78 -32.89 -25.23 8.91
CA THR A 78 -33.03 -25.98 10.16
C THR A 78 -34.19 -25.44 11.00
N LYS A 79 -34.31 -24.11 11.13
CA LYS A 79 -35.42 -23.50 11.85
C LYS A 79 -36.76 -23.84 11.22
N LYS A 80 -36.89 -23.72 9.89
CA LYS A 80 -38.10 -24.09 9.15
C LYS A 80 -38.46 -25.56 9.33
N ASN A 81 -37.47 -26.44 9.36
CA ASN A 81 -37.68 -27.88 9.57
C ASN A 81 -38.13 -28.17 11.01
N LEU A 82 -37.53 -27.52 12.01
CA LEU A 82 -37.96 -27.61 13.41
C LEU A 82 -39.38 -27.09 13.60
N GLU A 83 -39.74 -25.95 13.00
CA GLU A 83 -41.10 -25.40 13.02
C GLU A 83 -42.11 -26.40 12.43
N LYS A 84 -41.81 -27.02 11.29
CA LYS A 84 -42.64 -28.10 10.72
C LYS A 84 -42.78 -29.33 11.62
N MET A 85 -41.74 -29.66 12.38
CA MET A 85 -41.74 -30.84 13.26
C MET A 85 -42.46 -30.60 14.58
N MET A 86 -42.48 -29.36 15.08
CA MET A 86 -43.07 -29.01 16.38
C MET A 86 -44.54 -28.55 16.29
N GLY A 87 -45.13 -28.47 15.09
CA GLY A 87 -46.53 -28.11 14.83
C GLY A 87 -46.75 -26.59 14.89
N ASN A 88 -47.32 -25.89 13.91
CA ASN A 88 -48.41 -26.21 12.97
C ASN A 88 -48.31 -27.46 12.09
#